data_AF-A0A3N5DS13-F1
#
_entry.id   AF-A0A3N5DS13-F1
#
_cell.length_a   1.000
_cell.length_b   1.000
_cell.length_c   1.000
_cell.angle_alpha   90.00
_cell.angle_beta   90.00
_cell.angle_gamma   90.00
#
_symmetry.space_group_name_H-M   'P 1'
#
loop_
_entity.id
_entity.type
_entity.pdbx_description
1 polymer ?
#
loop_
_entity_poly.entity_id
_entity_poly.type
_entity_poly.pdbx_seq_one_letter_code
_entity_poly.pdbx_strand_id
1 'polypeptide(L)' 'MSLFPVAVVIVAVALVAGALALAAFFWALRSGQFSVKHMSEGALTIFDSSEPVGRPTDQTLQTPRTHPDERTGRQPSTR' A
#
# COMPACT_ATOMS: atom_id res chain seq x y z
N MET A 1 12.71 47.88 0.12
CA MET A 1 13.43 46.58 0.18
C MET A 1 12.94 45.75 -0.99
N SER A 2 13.81 45.23 -1.87
CA SER A 2 13.36 44.48 -3.05
C SER A 2 12.97 43.04 -2.67
N LEU A 3 11.83 42.58 -3.18
CA LEU A 3 11.31 41.23 -2.91
C LEU A 3 11.94 40.16 -3.81
N PHE A 4 12.59 40.58 -4.90
CA PHE A 4 13.20 39.72 -5.89
C PHE A 4 14.23 38.72 -5.32
N PRO A 5 15.25 39.12 -4.52
CA PRO A 5 16.22 38.17 -3.97
C PRO A 5 15.56 37.17 -3.02
N VAL A 6 14.55 37.61 -2.26
CA VAL A 6 13.79 36.74 -1.34
C VAL A 6 13.03 35.67 -2.12
N ALA A 7 12.36 36.06 -3.21
CA ALA A 7 11.64 35.13 -4.07
C ALA A 7 12.57 34.08 -4.70
N VAL A 8 13.76 34.48 -5.16
CA VAL A 8 14.75 33.55 -5.73
C VAL A 8 15.21 32.52 -4.69
N VAL A 9 15.49 32.96 -3.46
CA VAL A 9 15.91 32.05 -2.39
C VAL A 9 14.80 31.05 -2.04
N ILE A 10 13.55 31.53 -1.92
CA ILE A 10 12.40 30.66 -1.62
C ILE A 10 12.23 29.59 -2.70
N VAL A 11 12.27 29.98 -3.98
CA VAL A 11 12.15 29.05 -5.10
C VAL A 11 13.30 28.03 -5.10
N ALA A 12 14.53 28.48 -4.89
CA ALA A 12 15.69 27.59 -4.83
C ALA A 12 15.55 26.56 -3.70
N VAL A 13 15.16 27.00 -2.50
CA VAL A 13 14.93 26.10 -1.35
C VAL A 13 13.80 25.12 -1.64
N ALA A 14 12.69 25.57 -2.23
CA ALA A 14 11.57 24.71 -2.57
C ALA A 14 11.97 23.61 -3.58
N LEU A 15 12.75 23.97 -4.61
CA LEU A 15 13.26 23.02 -5.60
C LEU A 15 14.20 21.99 -4.98
N VAL A 16 15.14 22.42 -4.14
CA VAL A 16 16.09 21.53 -3.47
C VAL A 16 15.35 20.59 -2.51
N ALA A 17 14.45 21.13 -1.67
CA ALA A 17 13.67 20.32 -0.74
C ALA A 17 12.77 19.31 -1.48
N GLY A 18 12.12 19.73 -2.57
CA GLY A 18 11.32 18.85 -3.41
C GLY A 18 12.15 17.74 -4.06
N ALA A 19 13.32 18.07 -4.60
CA ALA A 19 14.23 17.08 -5.18
C ALA A 19 14.72 16.06 -4.14
N LEU A 20 15.07 16.52 -2.93
CA LEU A 20 15.48 15.65 -1.82
C LEU A 20 14.33 14.74 -1.37
N ALA A 21 13.11 15.27 -1.26
CA ALA A 21 11.93 14.48 -0.90
C ALA A 21 11.65 13.37 -1.92
N LEU A 22 11.71 13.69 -3.22
CA LEU A 22 11.55 12.70 -4.28
C LEU A 22 12.67 11.65 -4.26
N ALA A 23 13.92 12.07 -4.10
CA ALA A 23 15.05 11.15 -4.00
C ALA A 23 14.91 10.18 -2.81
N ALA A 24 14.53 10.71 -1.64
CA ALA A 24 14.27 9.89 -0.46
C ALA A 24 13.09 8.93 -0.67
N PHE A 25 12.02 9.39 -1.33
CA PHE A 25 10.86 8.56 -1.65
C PHE A 25 11.22 7.42 -2.61
N PHE A 26 11.94 7.71 -3.70
CA PHE A 26 12.44 6.69 -4.62
C PHE A 26 13.38 5.69 -3.93
N TRP A 27 14.24 6.16 -3.04
CA TRP A 27 15.10 5.30 -2.25
C TRP A 27 14.31 4.41 -1.29
N ALA A 28 13.26 4.93 -0.65
CA ALA A 28 12.39 4.16 0.24
C ALA A 28 11.60 3.08 -0.51
N LEU A 29 11.11 3.39 -1.72
CA LEU A 29 10.50 2.41 -2.62
C LEU A 29 11.50 1.33 -3.02
N ARG A 30 12.72 1.71 -3.42
CA ARG A 30 13.77 0.76 -3.82
C ARG A 30 14.22 -0.15 -2.67
N SER A 31 14.27 0.40 -1.46
CA SER A 31 14.68 -0.30 -0.24
C SER A 31 13.57 -1.20 0.33
N GLY A 32 12.37 -1.16 -0.25
CA GLY A 32 11.26 -1.99 0.21
C GLY A 32 10.74 -1.60 1.59
N GLN A 33 10.92 -0.34 2.03
CA GLN A 33 10.34 0.16 3.28
C GLN A 33 8.81 0.06 3.28
N PHE A 34 8.19 0.12 2.09
CA PHE A 34 6.76 -0.11 1.88
C PHE A 34 6.43 -1.55 1.46
N SER A 35 7.33 -2.50 1.64
CA SER A 35 7.02 -3.90 1.31
C SER A 35 5.81 -4.34 2.11
N VAL A 36 4.79 -4.84 1.40
CA VAL A 36 3.50 -5.30 1.96
C VAL A 36 3.69 -6.21 3.18
N LYS A 37 4.78 -7.01 3.17
CA LYS A 37 5.19 -7.91 4.25
C LYS A 37 5.42 -7.21 5.60
N HIS A 38 6.02 -6.02 5.62
CA HIS A 38 6.35 -5.30 6.85
C HIS A 38 5.19 -4.45 7.39
N MET A 39 4.26 -4.03 6.52
CA MET A 39 3.04 -3.32 6.94
C MET A 39 2.07 -4.23 7.71
N SER A 40 1.89 -5.48 7.27
CA SER A 40 1.06 -6.45 7.99
C SER A 40 1.68 -6.82 9.34
N GLU A 41 3.00 -6.89 9.41
CA GLU A 41 3.72 -7.32 10.61
C GLU A 41 3.53 -6.34 11.77
N GLY A 42 3.57 -5.03 11.52
CA GLY A 42 3.28 -4.01 12.52
C GLY A 42 1.88 -4.09 13.13
N ALA A 43 0.86 -4.32 12.28
CA ALA A 43 -0.52 -4.48 12.74
C ALA A 43 -0.74 -5.76 13.56
N LEU A 44 0.11 -6.77 13.37
CA LEU A 44 0.03 -8.04 14.07
C LEU A 44 0.75 -8.00 15.43
N THR A 45 1.59 -6.99 15.72
CA THR A 45 2.35 -6.90 16.98
C THR A 45 1.51 -6.74 18.25
N ILE A 46 0.26 -6.27 18.11
CA ILE A 46 -0.64 -6.08 19.26
C ILE A 46 -1.27 -7.39 19.74
N PHE A 47 -1.24 -8.43 18.90
CA PHE A 47 -1.80 -9.73 19.22
C PHE A 47 -0.69 -10.60 19.81
N ASP A 48 -0.99 -11.25 20.93
CA ASP A 48 -0.08 -12.26 21.48
C ASP A 48 -0.08 -13.49 20.54
N SER A 49 0.98 -14.30 20.63
CA SER A 49 1.19 -15.51 19.83
C SER A 49 0.03 -16.52 19.86
N SER A 50 -0.82 -16.46 20.89
CA SER A 50 -2.00 -17.31 21.06
C SER A 50 -3.34 -16.67 20.64
N GLU A 51 -3.36 -15.40 20.23
CA GLU A 51 -4.60 -14.67 19.93
C GLU A 51 -4.99 -14.79 18.44
N PRO A 52 -6.25 -15.13 18.11
CA PRO A 52 -6.68 -15.25 16.73
C PRO A 52 -6.84 -13.88 16.07
N VAL A 53 -6.09 -13.64 15.00
CA VAL A 53 -6.19 -12.41 14.19
C VAL A 53 -7.38 -12.50 13.23
N GLY A 54 -8.25 -11.49 13.25
CA GLY A 54 -9.41 -11.40 12.36
C GLY A 54 -9.03 -11.33 10.87
N ARG A 55 -9.96 -11.67 9.98
CA ARG A 55 -9.73 -11.57 8.52
C ARG A 55 -9.93 -10.13 8.05
N PRO A 56 -8.98 -9.54 7.28
CA PRO A 56 -9.18 -8.23 6.66
C PRO A 56 -10.43 -8.23 5.77
N THR A 57 -11.37 -7.32 6.03
CA THR A 57 -12.67 -7.28 5.32
C THR A 57 -12.57 -6.55 3.96
N ASP A 58 -11.56 -5.70 3.77
CA ASP A 58 -11.41 -4.83 2.59
C ASP A 58 -10.70 -5.48 1.38
N GLN A 59 -10.36 -6.78 1.43
CA GLN A 59 -9.77 -7.47 0.27
C GLN A 59 -10.75 -7.68 -0.89
N THR A 60 -12.03 -7.37 -0.71
CA THR A 60 -13.13 -7.65 -1.64
C THR A 60 -13.18 -6.74 -2.88
N LEU A 61 -12.31 -5.72 -2.97
CA LEU A 61 -12.26 -4.78 -4.11
C LEU A 61 -11.27 -5.18 -5.22
N GLN A 62 -10.54 -6.30 -5.11
CA GLN A 62 -9.50 -6.71 -6.07
C GLN A 62 -9.89 -7.87 -6.99
N THR A 63 -11.02 -7.82 -7.71
CA THR A 63 -11.20 -8.75 -8.85
C THR A 63 -12.07 -8.17 -9.97
N PRO A 64 -11.51 -7.90 -11.17
CA PRO A 64 -12.29 -7.89 -12.40
C PRO A 64 -12.88 -9.29 -12.60
N ARG A 65 -14.21 -9.42 -12.45
CA ARG A 65 -14.91 -10.67 -12.73
C ARG A 65 -14.97 -10.88 -14.25
N THR A 66 -14.12 -11.76 -14.77
CA THR A 66 -14.38 -12.44 -16.04
C THR A 66 -13.68 -13.79 -16.08
N HIS A 67 -14.37 -14.85 -15.65
CA HIS A 67 -14.16 -16.16 -16.27
C HIS A 67 -15.45 -17.01 -16.23
N PRO A 68 -15.78 -17.75 -17.31
CA PRO A 68 -17.08 -18.38 -17.54
C PRO A 68 -17.16 -19.82 -17.00
N ASP A 69 -18.40 -20.25 -16.75
CA ASP A 69 -18.98 -21.61 -16.63
C ASP A 69 -18.14 -22.78 -16.08
N GLU A 70 -18.62 -23.37 -14.97
CA GLU A 70 -18.52 -24.82 -14.73
C GLU A 70 -19.55 -25.30 -13.67
N ARG A 71 -20.85 -25.17 -13.96
CA ARG A 71 -21.93 -25.77 -13.14
C ARG A 71 -22.39 -27.09 -13.74
N THR A 72 -21.47 -28.05 -13.89
CA THR A 72 -21.78 -29.43 -14.25
C THR A 72 -21.17 -30.37 -13.22
N GLY A 73 -22.00 -30.93 -12.33
CA GLY A 73 -21.55 -31.92 -11.35
C GLY A 73 -22.70 -32.48 -10.52
N ARG A 74 -23.25 -33.61 -10.98
CA ARG A 74 -24.33 -34.41 -10.37
C ARG A 74 -24.09 -34.77 -8.90
N GLN A 75 -25.17 -34.85 -8.12
CA GLN A 75 -25.31 -35.93 -7.13
C GLN A 75 -26.78 -36.41 -7.02
N PRO A 76 -27.08 -37.71 -7.25
CA PRO A 76 -28.42 -38.27 -7.16
C PRO A 76 -28.75 -38.71 -5.73
N SER A 77 -29.87 -38.27 -5.16
CA SER A 77 -30.38 -38.79 -3.89
C SER A 77 -31.58 -39.69 -4.13
N THR A 78 -31.34 -41.00 -4.10
CA THR A 78 -32.36 -42.04 -3.91
C THR A 78 -32.73 -42.16 -2.44
N ARG A 79 -33.98 -41.87 -2.09
CA ARG A 79 -34.89 -42.72 -1.30
C ARG A 79 -36.21 -42.02 -1.06
#